data_AF-G5RW45-F1
#
_entry.id   AF-G5RW45-F1
#
_cell.length_a   1.000
_cell.length_b   1.000
_cell.length_c   1.000
_cell.angle_alpha   90.00
_cell.angle_beta   90.00
_cell.angle_gamma   90.00
#
_symmetry.space_group_name_H-M   'P 1'
#
loop_
_entity.id
_entity.type
_entity.pdbx_description
1 polymer ?
#
loop_
_entity_poly.entity_id
_entity_poly.type
_entity_poly.pdbx_seq_one_letter_code
_entity_poly.pdbx_strand_id
1 'polypeptide(L)' 'MSHNEKSPHQSPVHDTRESQPGLDSLAPSDGSHRPTPEPTPPGAGRATNGPRRRRARNQRPPAA' A
#
# COMPACT_ATOMS: atom_id res chain seq x y z
N MET A 1 -3.83 -2.87 29.67
CA MET A 1 -4.65 -2.37 28.55
C MET A 1 -3.97 -2.86 27.27
N SER A 2 -4.54 -3.86 26.60
CA SER A 2 -3.96 -4.42 25.36
C SER A 2 -4.21 -3.42 24.25
N HIS A 3 -3.14 -2.88 23.68
CA HIS A 3 -3.23 -1.96 22.57
C HIS A 3 -3.56 -2.81 21.35
N ASN A 4 -4.85 -2.91 21.04
CA ASN A 4 -5.32 -3.50 19.80
C ASN A 4 -5.11 -2.47 18.67
N GLU A 5 -3.86 -2.04 18.46
CA GLU A 5 -3.45 -1.31 17.26
C GLU A 5 -3.57 -2.27 16.09
N LYS A 6 -4.76 -2.33 15.47
CA LYS A 6 -4.90 -2.93 14.15
C LYS A 6 -3.97 -2.15 13.24
N SER A 7 -2.95 -2.82 12.68
CA SER A 7 -2.07 -2.21 11.70
C SER A 7 -2.94 -1.49 10.65
N PRO A 8 -2.69 -0.21 10.36
CA PRO A 8 -3.64 0.65 9.63
C PRO A 8 -3.91 0.21 8.17
N HIS A 9 -3.18 -0.81 7.69
CA HIS A 9 -3.17 -1.25 6.30
C HIS A 9 -3.23 -2.78 6.24
N GLN A 10 -4.41 -3.36 6.49
CA GLN A 10 -4.69 -4.75 6.16
C GLN A 10 -5.84 -4.84 5.17
N SER A 11 -5.75 -5.77 4.22
CA SER A 11 -6.85 -6.02 3.29
C SER A 11 -8.06 -6.57 4.05
N PRO A 12 -9.30 -6.20 3.69
CA PRO A 12 -10.49 -6.74 4.35
C PRO A 12 -10.74 -8.24 4.09
N VAL A 13 -10.15 -8.78 3.02
CA VAL A 13 -10.32 -10.17 2.56
C VAL A 13 -8.94 -10.81 2.33
N HIS A 14 -8.76 -12.03 2.82
CA HIS A 14 -7.49 -12.79 2.78
C HIS A 14 -7.70 -14.28 2.43
N ASP A 15 -8.90 -14.65 2.01
CA ASP A 15 -9.31 -16.03 1.72
C ASP A 15 -9.85 -16.16 0.29
N THR A 16 -10.31 -17.34 -0.07
CA THR A 16 -10.80 -17.66 -1.42
C THR A 16 -12.00 -16.83 -1.87
N ARG A 17 -12.66 -16.08 -0.98
CA ARG A 17 -13.74 -15.14 -1.33
C ARG A 17 -13.23 -13.94 -2.13
N GLU A 18 -11.92 -13.66 -2.11
CA GLU A 18 -11.31 -12.65 -2.99
C GLU A 18 -11.63 -12.92 -4.47
N SER A 19 -11.79 -14.19 -4.86
CA SER A 19 -12.13 -14.60 -6.22
C SER A 19 -13.63 -14.76 -6.46
N GLN A 20 -14.48 -14.53 -5.44
CA GLN A 20 -15.92 -14.69 -5.54
C GLN A 20 -16.61 -13.34 -5.79
N PRO A 21 -17.67 -13.28 -6.62
CA PRO A 21 -18.48 -12.08 -6.75
C PRO A 21 -19.24 -11.79 -5.45
N GLY A 22 -19.71 -10.56 -5.28
CA GLY A 22 -20.52 -10.17 -4.11
C GLY A 22 -19.71 -9.74 -2.89
N LEU A 23 -18.46 -9.30 -3.10
CA LEU A 23 -17.79 -8.49 -2.08
C LEU A 23 -18.46 -7.11 -2.07
N ASP A 24 -19.11 -6.77 -0.95
CA ASP A 24 -19.74 -5.48 -0.71
C ASP A 24 -18.71 -4.33 -0.69
N SER A 25 -19.03 -3.21 -0.06
CA SER A 25 -18.09 -2.09 0.09
C SER A 25 -16.79 -2.48 0.80
N LEU A 26 -15.70 -2.53 0.02
CA LEU A 26 -14.32 -2.71 0.51
C LEU A 26 -13.61 -1.40 0.84
N ALA A 27 -14.29 -0.27 0.65
CA ALA A 27 -13.73 1.05 0.93
C ALA A 27 -13.47 1.23 2.44
N PRO A 28 -12.32 1.83 2.83
CA PRO A 28 -12.09 2.22 4.21
C PRO A 28 -13.23 3.10 4.76
N SER A 29 -13.70 2.79 5.96
CA SER A 29 -14.81 3.51 6.62
C SER A 29 -14.50 4.98 6.92
N ASP A 30 -13.22 5.31 7.06
CA ASP A 30 -12.73 6.66 7.35
C ASP A 30 -12.73 7.57 6.10
N GLY A 31 -13.04 7.03 4.92
CA GLY A 31 -13.06 7.80 3.69
C GLY A 31 -11.68 8.20 3.17
N SER A 32 -10.60 7.66 3.73
CA SER A 32 -9.21 7.96 3.34
C SER A 32 -8.88 7.62 1.88
N HIS A 33 -9.74 6.84 1.21
CA HIS A 33 -9.63 6.56 -0.21
C HIS A 33 -10.07 7.73 -1.10
N ARG A 34 -10.83 8.70 -0.57
CA ARG A 34 -11.36 9.82 -1.34
C ARG A 34 -10.24 10.85 -1.56
N PRO A 35 -10.03 11.32 -2.79
CA PRO A 35 -9.10 12.41 -3.02
C PRO A 35 -9.59 13.67 -2.30
N THR A 36 -8.64 14.49 -1.86
CA THR A 36 -8.97 15.84 -1.41
C THR A 36 -9.66 16.60 -2.54
N PRO A 37 -10.73 17.37 -2.28
CA PRO A 37 -11.44 18.11 -3.33
C PRO A 37 -10.58 19.16 -4.04
N GLU A 38 -9.46 19.54 -3.44
CA GLU A 38 -8.53 20.53 -3.99
C GLU A 38 -7.88 20.01 -5.28
N PRO A 39 -8.03 20.74 -6.41
CA PRO A 39 -7.37 20.40 -7.66
C PRO A 39 -5.85 20.39 -7.45
N THR A 40 -5.23 19.25 -7.73
CA THR A 40 -3.78 19.14 -7.71
C THR A 40 -3.22 19.92 -8.90
N PRO A 41 -2.34 20.91 -8.70
CA PRO A 41 -1.73 21.65 -9.80
C PRO A 41 -1.05 20.71 -10.80
N PRO A 42 -1.09 20.99 -12.11
CA PRO A 42 -0.36 20.22 -13.11
C PRO A 42 1.14 20.16 -12.73
N GLY A 43 1.65 18.95 -12.45
CA GLY A 43 3.03 18.73 -12.00
C GLY A 43 3.19 18.32 -10.53
N ALA A 44 2.15 18.42 -9.70
CA ALA A 44 2.17 17.97 -8.30
C ALA A 44 1.77 16.48 -8.13
N GLY A 45 2.18 15.63 -9.07
CA GLY A 45 1.94 14.19 -9.02
C GLY A 45 2.87 13.49 -8.03
N ARG A 46 2.27 12.73 -7.08
CA ARG A 46 2.86 11.74 -6.16
C ARG A 46 4.39 11.74 -6.04
N ALA A 47 4.90 12.28 -4.93
CA ALA A 47 6.27 11.99 -4.50
C ALA A 47 6.42 10.46 -4.33
N THR A 48 7.06 9.80 -5.30
CA THR A 48 7.38 8.38 -5.22
C THR A 48 8.43 8.21 -4.13
N ASN A 49 8.01 7.93 -2.90
CA ASN A 49 8.91 7.57 -1.80
C ASN A 49 9.43 6.15 -2.03
N GLY A 50 10.43 6.03 -2.90
CA GLY A 50 11.11 4.77 -3.13
C GLY A 50 12.49 5.01 -3.74
N PRO A 51 13.59 4.70 -3.04
CA PRO A 51 14.88 4.66 -3.70
C PRO A 51 14.83 3.50 -4.70
N ARG A 52 14.93 3.81 -6.00
CA ARG A 52 15.25 2.80 -7.02
C ARG A 52 16.69 2.34 -6.78
N ARG A 53 16.89 1.43 -5.82
CA ARG A 53 18.18 0.80 -5.54
C ARG A 53 18.57 -0.06 -6.75
N ARG A 54 19.31 0.52 -7.71
CA ARG A 54 20.07 -0.26 -8.69
C ARG A 54 21.08 -1.09 -7.90
N ARG A 55 20.87 -2.41 -7.82
CA ARG A 55 21.88 -3.32 -7.27
C ARG A 55 23.13 -3.21 -8.14
N ALA A 56 24.24 -2.75 -7.57
CA ALA A 56 25.55 -2.83 -8.22
C ALA A 56 25.93 -4.31 -8.39
N ARG A 57 26.45 -4.68 -9.56
CA ARG A 57 26.75 -6.05 -10.03
C ARG A 57 27.90 -6.74 -9.24
N ASN A 58 28.39 -6.14 -8.16
CA ASN A 58 29.64 -6.54 -7.51
C ASN A 58 29.47 -7.05 -6.07
N GLN A 59 28.28 -7.50 -5.67
CA GLN A 59 28.01 -8.05 -4.33
C GLN A 59 27.87 -9.58 -4.34
N ARG A 60 28.81 -10.30 -4.99
CA ARG A 60 28.94 -11.74 -4.84
C ARG A 60 30.01 -11.99 -3.76
N PRO A 61 29.68 -12.52 -2.57
CA PRO A 61 30.70 -12.86 -1.58
C PRO A 61 31.59 -13.99 -2.12
N PRO A 62 32.90 -14.02 -1.79
CA PRO A 62 33.73 -15.19 -2.06
C PRO A 62 33.21 -16.35 -1.22
N ALA A 63 33.06 -17.51 -1.85
CA ALA A 63 32.72 -18.75 -1.18
C ALA A 63 33.84 -19.13 -0.20
N ALA A 64 33.46 -19.57 0.99
CA ALA A 64 34.30 -20.33 1.91
C ALA A 64 33.70 -21.74 2.00
#